data_AF-A0A812W1A9-F1
#
_entry.id   AF-A0A812W1A9-F1
#
_cell.length_a   1.000
_cell.length_b   1.000
_cell.length_c   1.000
_cell.angle_alpha   90.00
_cell.angle_beta   90.00
_cell.angle_gamma   90.00
#
_symmetry.space_group_name_H-M   'P 1'
#
loop_
_entity.id
_entity.type
_entity.pdbx_description
1 polymer ?
#
loop_
_entity_poly.entity_id
_entity_poly.type
_entity_poly.pdbx_seq_one_letter_code
_entity_poly.pdbx_strand_id
1 'polypeptide(L)'
;FLETFRRVQENGEREDRLYYVEQAKGMVREKKTTLYVEASHIAQADPDVINFDPLDLAQVIQTRYMIVRDAINAAVPQLLANMDDQDVQAEVAKVDELKYVVAFCDSGTDQFTGIRDLRTETLGRLVTICGTVTRTTDIKPELLVASWQCGECKREVSGIKQEFKVTMPALCPTKHCGNQTNWKLLPYSRSTRWGEWQRIRLQENENEIPAGSMPLTMDVIVRDECTEMCKAGDKLKVTGSLIVVPDVPTLMSPSELKSSVRKSLNTRSDQTYGGGDG
;
A
#
# COMPACT_ATOMS: atom_id res chain seq x y z
N PHE A 1 15.74 -13.27 7.09
CA PHE A 1 15.63 -12.98 5.64
C PHE A 1 16.26 -11.63 5.29
N LEU A 2 15.64 -10.48 5.64
CA LEU A 2 16.17 -9.17 5.24
C LEU A 2 17.61 -8.90 5.73
N GLU A 3 17.95 -9.38 6.91
CA GLU A 3 19.29 -9.25 7.51
C GLU A 3 20.34 -10.16 6.86
N THR A 4 19.92 -11.23 6.18
CA THR A 4 20.81 -12.33 5.80
C THR A 4 20.89 -12.58 4.30
N PHE A 5 19.95 -12.03 3.52
CA PHE A 5 19.86 -12.29 2.10
C PHE A 5 21.05 -11.70 1.32
N ARG A 6 21.63 -12.53 0.46
CA ARG A 6 22.72 -12.18 -0.47
C ARG A 6 22.26 -12.54 -1.88
N ARG A 7 22.44 -11.61 -2.81
CA ARG A 7 22.07 -11.84 -4.21
C ARG A 7 23.06 -12.81 -4.84
N VAL A 8 22.56 -13.73 -5.67
CA VAL A 8 23.41 -14.60 -6.49
C VAL A 8 23.69 -13.89 -7.80
N GLN A 9 24.96 -13.72 -8.17
CA GLN A 9 25.37 -13.16 -9.45
C GLN A 9 25.21 -14.18 -10.58
N GLU A 10 25.21 -13.72 -11.83
CA GLU A 10 25.07 -14.58 -13.03
C GLU A 10 26.18 -15.65 -13.14
N ASN A 11 27.33 -15.44 -12.49
CA ASN A 11 28.43 -16.39 -12.39
C ASN A 11 28.21 -17.49 -11.31
N GLY A 12 27.09 -17.44 -10.57
CA GLY A 12 26.76 -18.39 -9.50
C GLY A 12 27.38 -18.05 -8.14
N GLU A 13 28.19 -16.99 -8.04
CA GLU A 13 28.78 -16.55 -6.77
C GLU A 13 27.78 -15.68 -5.99
N ARG A 14 27.70 -15.89 -4.67
CA ARG A 14 26.89 -15.05 -3.78
C ARG A 14 27.64 -13.76 -3.48
N GLU A 15 26.97 -12.62 -3.60
CA GLU A 15 27.53 -11.34 -3.19
C GLU A 15 27.93 -11.35 -1.71
N ASP A 16 29.05 -10.71 -1.39
CA ASP A 16 29.50 -10.61 0.00
C ASP A 16 28.65 -9.63 0.82
N ARG A 17 28.01 -8.66 0.14
CA ARG A 17 27.15 -7.66 0.77
C ARG A 17 25.72 -8.16 0.97
N LEU A 18 25.15 -7.76 2.09
CA LEU A 18 23.75 -8.02 2.43
C LEU A 18 22.85 -7.05 1.65
N TYR A 19 22.14 -7.58 0.65
CA TYR A 19 21.45 -6.77 -0.35
C TYR A 19 20.40 -5.82 0.25
N TYR A 20 19.50 -6.35 1.09
CA TYR A 20 18.43 -5.54 1.69
C TYR A 20 18.92 -4.63 2.82
N VAL A 21 20.02 -4.97 3.48
CA VAL A 21 20.63 -4.08 4.48
C VAL A 21 21.19 -2.83 3.80
N GLU A 22 21.90 -2.99 2.69
CA GLU A 22 22.42 -1.85 1.92
C GLU A 22 21.29 -1.03 1.29
N GLN A 23 20.23 -1.69 0.79
CA GLN A 23 19.04 -1.00 0.30
C GLN A 23 18.36 -0.18 1.41
N ALA A 24 18.20 -0.74 2.61
CA ALA A 24 17.60 -0.05 3.75
C ALA A 24 18.43 1.15 4.22
N LYS A 25 19.78 1.03 4.24
CA LYS A 25 20.67 2.18 4.50
C LYS A 25 20.48 3.28 3.45
N GLY A 26 20.41 2.91 2.17
CA GLY A 26 20.13 3.84 1.07
C GLY A 26 18.78 4.55 1.24
N MET A 27 17.73 3.78 1.54
CA MET A 27 16.38 4.27 1.81
C MET A 27 16.38 5.34 2.91
N VAL A 28 17.02 5.07 4.06
CA VAL A 28 17.08 6.04 5.16
C VAL A 28 17.87 7.30 4.79
N ARG A 29 19.00 7.15 4.10
CA ARG A 29 19.81 8.29 3.62
C ARG A 29 19.04 9.19 2.66
N GLU A 30 18.20 8.60 1.81
CA GLU A 30 17.32 9.32 0.88
C GLU A 30 16.02 9.82 1.53
N LYS A 31 15.82 9.59 2.83
CA LYS A 31 14.59 9.92 3.59
C LYS A 31 13.34 9.26 3.02
N LYS A 32 13.54 8.09 2.40
CA LYS A 32 12.47 7.21 1.94
C LYS A 32 12.00 6.32 3.10
N THR A 33 10.82 5.77 2.91
CA THR A 33 10.12 4.90 3.86
C THR A 33 9.69 3.58 3.24
N THR A 34 9.89 3.41 1.93
CA THR A 34 9.55 2.17 1.22
C THR A 34 10.80 1.33 0.95
N LEU A 35 10.78 0.08 1.44
CA LEU A 35 11.78 -0.94 1.13
C LEU A 35 11.25 -1.82 0.00
N TYR A 36 12.01 -1.97 -1.08
CA TYR A 36 11.60 -2.74 -2.26
C TYR A 36 12.14 -4.17 -2.18
N VAL A 37 11.25 -5.14 -2.05
CA VAL A 37 11.59 -6.56 -1.86
C VAL A 37 11.13 -7.36 -3.07
N GLU A 38 12.05 -8.11 -3.69
CA GLU A 38 11.64 -9.03 -4.75
C GLU A 38 10.98 -10.26 -4.14
N ALA A 39 9.80 -10.63 -4.65
CA ALA A 39 9.08 -11.81 -4.17
C ALA A 39 9.87 -13.11 -4.48
N SER A 40 10.59 -13.14 -5.60
CA SER A 40 11.47 -14.23 -6.03
C SER A 40 12.60 -14.51 -5.04
N HIS A 41 13.17 -13.47 -4.43
CA HIS A 41 14.26 -13.59 -3.46
C HIS A 41 13.83 -14.35 -2.20
N ILE A 42 12.55 -14.29 -1.82
CA ILE A 42 12.04 -15.03 -0.66
C ILE A 42 12.17 -16.54 -0.88
N ALA A 43 11.82 -17.03 -2.07
CA ALA A 43 11.95 -18.44 -2.40
C ALA A 43 13.40 -18.92 -2.55
N GLN A 44 14.33 -18.00 -2.83
CA GLN A 44 15.77 -18.28 -2.97
C GLN A 44 16.54 -18.19 -1.65
N ALA A 45 15.84 -17.86 -0.55
CA ALA A 45 16.49 -17.66 0.72
C ALA A 45 17.08 -18.97 1.25
N ASP A 46 18.25 -18.88 1.89
CA ASP A 46 18.96 -20.05 2.40
C ASP A 46 18.20 -20.68 3.58
N PRO A 47 17.72 -21.94 3.46
CA PRO A 47 17.00 -22.61 4.53
C PRO A 47 17.82 -22.78 5.81
N ASP A 48 19.15 -22.87 5.71
CA ASP A 48 20.01 -23.10 6.88
C ASP A 48 20.16 -21.83 7.74
N VAL A 49 19.84 -20.66 7.16
CA VAL A 49 19.97 -19.36 7.83
C VAL A 49 18.63 -18.89 8.41
N ILE A 50 17.53 -19.58 8.08
CA ILE A 50 16.18 -19.11 8.36
C ILE A 50 15.38 -20.20 9.10
N ASN A 51 14.68 -19.80 10.15
CA ASN A 51 13.93 -20.73 11.02
C ASN A 51 12.61 -21.26 10.41
N PHE A 52 12.36 -21.02 9.12
CA PHE A 52 11.12 -21.37 8.44
C PHE A 52 11.42 -21.83 7.01
N ASP A 53 10.51 -22.61 6.43
CA ASP A 53 10.59 -23.01 5.02
C ASP A 53 10.37 -21.79 4.11
N PRO A 54 11.34 -21.39 3.28
CA PRO A 54 11.22 -20.23 2.40
C PRO A 54 10.04 -20.33 1.42
N LEU A 55 9.70 -21.54 0.96
CA LEU A 55 8.59 -21.76 0.03
C LEU A 55 7.24 -21.57 0.71
N ASP A 56 7.11 -22.05 1.95
CA ASP A 56 5.90 -21.86 2.75
C ASP A 56 5.68 -20.37 3.04
N LEU A 57 6.73 -19.63 3.43
CA LEU A 57 6.61 -18.19 3.63
C LEU A 57 6.19 -17.47 2.34
N ALA A 58 6.83 -17.77 1.20
CA ALA A 58 6.47 -17.17 -0.08
C ALA A 58 4.99 -17.44 -0.42
N GLN A 59 4.52 -18.67 -0.22
CA GLN A 59 3.14 -19.05 -0.44
C GLN A 59 2.17 -18.31 0.50
N VAL A 60 2.50 -18.17 1.78
CA VAL A 60 1.68 -17.42 2.75
C VAL A 60 1.59 -15.95 2.37
N ILE A 61 2.71 -15.32 1.99
CA ILE A 61 2.73 -13.93 1.53
C ILE A 61 1.86 -13.77 0.28
N GLN A 62 1.99 -14.68 -0.69
CA GLN A 62 1.23 -14.60 -1.93
C GLN A 62 -0.28 -14.82 -1.70
N THR A 63 -0.67 -15.81 -0.89
CA THR A 63 -2.08 -16.19 -0.71
C THR A 63 -2.83 -15.38 0.33
N ARG A 64 -2.14 -14.85 1.34
CA ARG A 64 -2.74 -14.14 2.49
C ARG A 64 -2.16 -12.75 2.69
N TYR A 65 -1.67 -12.12 1.63
CA TYR A 65 -0.98 -10.83 1.68
C TYR A 65 -1.68 -9.79 2.55
N MET A 66 -2.99 -9.56 2.35
CA MET A 66 -3.73 -8.55 3.11
C MET A 66 -3.75 -8.80 4.63
N ILE A 67 -3.65 -10.06 5.07
CA ILE A 67 -3.60 -10.42 6.49
C ILE A 67 -2.21 -10.18 7.05
N VAL A 68 -1.16 -10.55 6.30
CA VAL A 68 0.23 -10.47 6.77
C VAL A 68 0.88 -9.11 6.50
N ARG A 69 0.29 -8.25 5.67
CA ARG A 69 0.83 -6.95 5.23
C ARG A 69 1.36 -6.11 6.39
N ASP A 70 0.57 -5.97 7.45
CA ASP A 70 0.94 -5.11 8.57
C ASP A 70 2.12 -5.70 9.37
N ALA A 71 2.21 -7.03 9.46
CA ALA A 71 3.36 -7.71 10.07
C ALA A 71 4.61 -7.60 9.19
N ILE A 72 4.47 -7.66 7.85
CA ILE A 72 5.57 -7.47 6.92
C ILE A 72 6.10 -6.03 7.00
N ASN A 73 5.22 -5.03 7.05
CA ASN A 73 5.63 -3.63 7.20
C ASN A 73 6.39 -3.41 8.52
N ALA A 74 6.01 -4.09 9.60
CA ALA A 74 6.72 -4.05 10.88
C ALA A 74 8.12 -4.69 10.83
N ALA A 75 8.46 -5.47 9.81
CA ALA A 75 9.79 -6.04 9.64
C ALA A 75 10.85 -4.99 9.28
N VAL A 76 10.47 -3.88 8.63
CA VAL A 76 11.40 -2.80 8.27
C VAL A 76 11.92 -2.05 9.50
N PRO A 77 11.08 -1.55 10.43
CA PRO A 77 11.59 -0.91 11.63
C PRO A 77 12.37 -1.88 12.53
N GLN A 78 12.00 -3.18 12.57
CA GLN A 78 12.79 -4.21 13.27
C GLN A 78 14.18 -4.37 12.67
N LEU A 79 14.27 -4.47 11.33
CA LEU A 79 15.54 -4.51 10.62
C LEU A 79 16.39 -3.28 10.94
N LEU A 80 15.79 -2.09 10.87
CA LEU A 80 16.49 -0.83 11.13
C LEU A 80 16.96 -0.72 12.59
N ALA A 81 16.17 -1.18 13.56
CA ALA A 81 16.54 -1.18 14.98
C ALA A 81 17.75 -2.10 15.28
N ASN A 82 17.91 -3.19 14.53
CA ASN A 82 19.03 -4.11 14.67
C ASN A 82 20.32 -3.64 13.97
N MET A 83 20.29 -2.51 13.24
CA MET A 83 21.48 -2.00 12.54
C MET A 83 22.39 -1.17 13.45
N ASP A 84 23.68 -1.51 13.49
CA ASP A 84 24.74 -0.79 14.21
C ASP A 84 25.27 0.44 13.44
N ASP A 85 24.40 1.28 12.87
CA ASP A 85 24.78 2.50 12.14
C ASP A 85 24.16 3.74 12.82
N GLN A 86 25.01 4.56 13.46
CA GLN A 86 24.57 5.72 14.25
C GLN A 86 23.84 6.78 13.40
N ASP A 87 24.25 6.97 12.15
CA ASP A 87 23.64 7.98 11.27
C ASP A 87 22.23 7.52 10.86
N VAL A 88 22.07 6.23 10.59
CA VAL A 88 20.78 5.62 10.27
C VAL A 88 19.84 5.71 11.48
N GLN A 89 20.29 5.34 12.68
CA GLN A 89 19.48 5.41 13.90
C GLN A 89 18.99 6.83 14.20
N ALA A 90 19.84 7.84 13.98
CA ALA A 90 19.48 9.24 14.20
C ALA A 90 18.36 9.71 13.28
N GLU A 91 18.33 9.27 12.02
CA GLU A 91 17.24 9.59 11.09
C GLU A 91 15.98 8.77 11.37
N VAL A 92 16.11 7.48 11.68
CA VAL A 92 14.98 6.59 12.01
C VAL A 92 14.22 7.10 13.24
N ALA A 93 14.92 7.60 14.27
CA ALA A 93 14.29 8.14 15.48
C ALA A 93 13.37 9.36 15.21
N LYS A 94 13.59 10.08 14.10
CA LYS A 94 12.77 11.24 13.70
C LYS A 94 11.47 10.81 13.02
N VAL A 95 11.44 9.64 12.41
CA VAL A 95 10.31 9.10 11.66
C VAL A 95 9.47 8.20 12.57
N ASP A 96 8.15 8.18 12.39
CA ASP A 96 7.31 7.22 13.09
C ASP A 96 7.47 5.84 12.43
N GLU A 97 7.71 4.81 13.22
CA GLU A 97 7.90 3.42 12.76
C GLU A 97 6.75 2.94 11.85
N LEU A 98 5.53 3.44 12.07
CA LEU A 98 4.35 3.10 11.26
C LEU A 98 4.37 3.67 9.85
N LYS A 99 5.37 4.49 9.49
CA LYS A 99 5.55 5.02 8.14
C LYS A 99 6.30 4.08 7.21
N TYR A 100 7.09 3.15 7.75
CA TYR A 100 7.85 2.23 6.91
C TYR A 100 6.94 1.16 6.28
N VAL A 101 7.15 0.91 4.99
CA VAL A 101 6.34 -0.02 4.19
C VAL A 101 7.26 -0.91 3.37
N VAL A 102 6.88 -2.16 3.18
CA VAL A 102 7.51 -3.05 2.20
C VAL A 102 6.68 -3.02 0.92
N ALA A 103 7.32 -2.68 -0.20
CA ALA A 103 6.75 -2.82 -1.53
C ALA A 103 7.34 -4.06 -2.19
N PHE A 104 6.48 -5.02 -2.53
CA PHE A 104 6.90 -6.16 -3.33
C PHE A 104 7.04 -5.76 -4.79
N CYS A 105 8.13 -6.19 -5.41
CA CYS A 105 8.34 -6.10 -6.85
C CYS A 105 8.65 -7.48 -7.43
N ASP A 106 8.39 -7.65 -8.72
CA ASP A 106 8.72 -8.85 -9.46
C ASP A 106 9.38 -8.46 -10.78
N SER A 107 10.62 -7.97 -10.68
CA SER A 107 11.45 -7.53 -11.81
C SER A 107 12.06 -8.69 -12.59
N GLY A 108 12.30 -9.82 -11.91
CA GLY A 108 13.07 -10.95 -12.45
C GLY A 108 12.25 -11.98 -13.21
N THR A 109 10.92 -11.97 -13.10
CA THR A 109 10.07 -12.95 -13.79
C THR A 109 9.14 -12.30 -14.80
N ASP A 110 8.85 -13.02 -15.88
CA ASP A 110 7.81 -12.63 -16.83
C ASP A 110 6.42 -13.17 -16.42
N GLN A 111 6.28 -13.53 -15.14
CA GLN A 111 5.02 -14.04 -14.61
C GLN A 111 4.15 -12.86 -14.19
N PHE A 112 3.01 -12.71 -14.85
CA PHE A 112 1.97 -11.76 -14.47
C PHE A 112 0.60 -12.38 -14.74
N THR A 113 -0.41 -11.87 -14.05
CA THR A 113 -1.81 -12.21 -14.25
C THR A 113 -2.43 -11.16 -15.18
N GLY A 114 -3.05 -11.60 -16.26
CA GLY A 114 -3.75 -10.69 -17.17
C GLY A 114 -4.91 -10.01 -16.46
N ILE A 115 -5.27 -8.78 -16.87
CA ILE A 115 -6.39 -8.04 -16.25
C ILE A 115 -7.70 -8.84 -16.35
N ARG A 116 -7.88 -9.62 -17.43
CA ARG A 116 -9.02 -10.52 -17.63
C ARG A 116 -9.06 -11.72 -16.70
N ASP A 117 -7.95 -12.11 -16.09
CA ASP A 117 -7.85 -13.32 -15.26
C ASP A 117 -8.08 -13.03 -13.78
N LEU A 118 -8.21 -11.76 -13.41
CA LEU A 118 -8.56 -11.36 -12.06
C LEU A 118 -9.97 -11.84 -11.71
N ARG A 119 -10.06 -12.69 -10.69
CA ARG A 119 -11.29 -13.33 -10.19
C ARG A 119 -11.38 -13.18 -8.69
N THR A 120 -12.53 -13.52 -8.11
CA THR A 120 -12.75 -13.49 -6.65
C THR A 120 -11.70 -14.29 -5.87
N GLU A 121 -11.14 -15.35 -6.46
CA GLU A 121 -10.06 -16.15 -5.85
C GLU A 121 -8.75 -15.38 -5.66
N THR A 122 -8.52 -14.33 -6.46
CA THR A 122 -7.34 -13.44 -6.36
C THR A 122 -7.53 -12.33 -5.33
N LEU A 123 -8.70 -12.22 -4.71
CA LEU A 123 -8.99 -11.20 -3.71
C LEU A 123 -8.07 -11.34 -2.50
N GLY A 124 -7.42 -10.24 -2.09
CA GLY A 124 -6.52 -10.19 -0.94
C GLY A 124 -5.19 -10.93 -1.10
N ARG A 125 -4.95 -11.54 -2.27
CA ARG A 125 -3.66 -12.15 -2.66
C ARG A 125 -2.71 -11.10 -3.21
N LEU A 126 -1.41 -11.38 -3.16
CA LEU A 126 -0.40 -10.60 -3.88
C LEU A 126 -0.39 -11.07 -5.34
N VAL A 127 -0.64 -10.14 -6.26
CA VAL A 127 -0.68 -10.40 -7.70
C VAL A 127 0.13 -9.33 -8.43
N THR A 128 0.78 -9.74 -9.52
CA THR A 128 1.44 -8.84 -10.45
C THR A 128 0.60 -8.78 -11.71
N ILE A 129 0.22 -7.58 -12.16
CA ILE A 129 -0.52 -7.34 -13.39
C ILE A 129 0.30 -6.48 -14.33
N CYS A 130 0.14 -6.69 -15.64
CA CYS A 130 0.82 -5.90 -16.67
C CYS A 130 -0.22 -5.10 -17.46
N GLY A 131 0.16 -3.90 -17.89
CA GLY A 131 -0.70 -3.10 -18.75
C GLY A 131 -0.10 -1.75 -19.13
N THR A 132 -0.84 -1.03 -19.97
CA THR A 132 -0.49 0.31 -20.43
C THR A 132 -1.29 1.36 -19.65
N VAL A 133 -0.61 2.38 -19.12
CA VAL A 133 -1.26 3.48 -18.41
C VAL A 133 -2.00 4.36 -19.40
N THR A 134 -3.30 4.54 -19.20
CA THR A 134 -4.13 5.41 -20.06
C THR A 134 -4.35 6.79 -19.44
N ARG A 135 -4.52 6.84 -18.12
CA ARG A 135 -4.79 8.08 -17.40
C ARG A 135 -4.28 8.00 -15.97
N THR A 136 -3.76 9.11 -15.46
CA THR A 136 -3.43 9.30 -14.05
C THR A 136 -4.28 10.43 -13.48
N THR A 137 -4.59 10.38 -12.18
CA THR A 137 -5.20 11.52 -11.47
C THR A 137 -4.12 12.35 -10.80
N ASP A 138 -4.49 13.54 -10.31
CA ASP A 138 -3.64 14.28 -9.39
C ASP A 138 -3.40 13.49 -8.10
N ILE A 139 -2.24 13.73 -7.48
CA ILE A 139 -1.89 13.19 -6.16
C ILE A 139 -2.75 13.87 -5.10
N LYS A 140 -3.26 13.08 -4.16
CA LYS A 140 -4.10 13.57 -3.06
C LYS A 140 -3.56 13.05 -1.73
N PRO A 141 -3.69 13.84 -0.65
CA PRO A 141 -3.37 13.35 0.68
C PRO A 141 -4.40 12.29 1.13
N GLU A 142 -3.92 11.20 1.73
CA GLU A 142 -4.69 10.14 2.39
C GLU A 142 -4.41 10.18 3.90
N LEU A 143 -5.45 10.19 4.72
CA LEU A 143 -5.29 9.96 6.16
C LEU A 143 -5.27 8.44 6.38
N LEU A 144 -4.15 7.90 6.84
CA LEU A 144 -3.94 6.45 6.98
C LEU A 144 -4.10 5.99 8.43
N VAL A 145 -3.59 6.78 9.37
CA VAL A 145 -3.77 6.56 10.82
C VAL A 145 -4.13 7.90 11.44
N ALA A 146 -5.16 7.92 12.27
CA ALA A 146 -5.66 9.14 12.89
C ALA A 146 -5.47 9.09 14.41
N SER A 147 -5.07 10.24 14.97
CA SER A 147 -5.15 10.50 16.39
C SER A 147 -6.26 11.49 16.69
N TRP A 148 -7.11 11.13 17.64
CA TRP A 148 -8.31 11.86 18.00
C TRP A 148 -8.20 12.38 19.43
N GLN A 149 -8.55 13.64 19.64
CA GLN A 149 -8.74 14.21 20.96
C GLN A 149 -10.21 14.08 21.38
N CYS A 150 -10.44 13.56 22.58
CA CYS A 150 -11.76 13.55 23.18
C CYS A 150 -12.22 14.98 23.49
N GLY A 151 -13.43 15.36 23.04
CA GLY A 151 -13.98 16.68 23.29
C GLY A 151 -14.27 16.98 24.78
N GLU A 152 -14.56 15.94 25.56
CA GLU A 152 -14.88 16.03 27.00
C GLU A 152 -13.62 16.01 27.87
N CYS A 153 -12.92 14.88 27.93
CA CYS A 153 -11.77 14.71 28.83
C CYS A 153 -10.42 15.14 28.24
N LYS A 154 -10.39 15.63 26.99
CA LYS A 154 -9.18 16.07 26.26
C LYS A 154 -8.10 15.01 26.05
N ARG A 155 -8.35 13.75 26.42
CA ARG A 155 -7.43 12.64 26.17
C ARG A 155 -7.26 12.39 24.68
N GLU A 156 -6.02 12.20 24.26
CA GLU A 156 -5.66 11.72 22.93
C GLU A 156 -5.81 10.20 22.82
N VAL A 157 -6.43 9.76 21.73
CA VAL A 157 -6.61 8.37 21.32
C VAL A 157 -5.95 8.22 19.96
N SER A 158 -4.79 7.59 19.92
CA SER A 158 -3.98 7.40 18.71
C SER A 158 -4.13 5.99 18.13
N GLY A 159 -3.57 5.75 16.94
CA GLY A 159 -3.51 4.43 16.33
C GLY A 159 -4.81 3.97 15.64
N ILE A 160 -5.76 4.88 15.38
CA ILE A 160 -7.01 4.54 14.70
C ILE A 160 -6.74 4.46 13.19
N LYS A 161 -6.63 3.25 12.67
CA LYS A 161 -6.49 2.99 11.23
C LYS A 161 -7.70 3.51 10.46
N GLN A 162 -7.45 4.11 9.31
CA GLN A 162 -8.47 4.65 8.42
C GLN A 162 -8.55 3.76 7.18
N GLU A 163 -9.74 3.24 6.88
CA GLU A 163 -9.96 2.32 5.77
C GLU A 163 -11.20 2.78 5.01
N PHE A 164 -10.99 3.42 3.85
CA PHE A 164 -12.01 3.95 2.93
C PHE A 164 -12.97 5.01 3.49
N LYS A 165 -13.07 5.16 4.80
CA LYS A 165 -13.86 6.15 5.51
C LYS A 165 -13.09 6.70 6.70
N VAL A 166 -13.47 7.90 7.13
CA VAL A 166 -12.97 8.47 8.38
C VAL A 166 -13.62 7.73 9.54
N THR A 167 -12.79 6.98 10.27
CA THR A 167 -13.19 6.17 11.43
C THR A 167 -12.76 6.86 12.71
N MET A 168 -13.72 7.05 13.61
CA MET A 168 -13.51 7.62 14.94
C MET A 168 -13.56 6.51 16.01
N PRO A 169 -12.96 6.71 17.20
CA PRO A 169 -13.09 5.76 18.29
C PRO A 169 -14.56 5.62 18.73
N ALA A 170 -15.01 4.39 18.95
CA ALA A 170 -16.39 4.12 19.37
C ALA A 170 -16.69 4.62 20.80
N LEU A 171 -15.68 4.60 21.68
CA LEU A 171 -15.78 5.01 23.07
C LEU A 171 -14.45 5.58 23.56
N CYS A 172 -14.51 6.58 24.44
CA CYS A 172 -13.33 7.08 25.12
C CYS A 172 -12.72 6.02 26.06
N PRO A 173 -11.41 5.73 25.95
CA PRO A 173 -10.75 4.75 26.82
C PRO A 173 -10.55 5.25 28.26
N THR A 174 -10.95 6.48 28.58
CA THR A 174 -10.84 7.04 29.94
C THR A 174 -11.99 6.54 30.80
N LYS A 175 -11.69 5.88 31.94
CA LYS A 175 -12.69 5.25 32.81
C LYS A 175 -13.84 6.17 33.26
N HIS A 176 -13.61 7.47 33.36
CA HIS A 176 -14.59 8.47 33.80
C HIS A 176 -15.20 9.30 32.66
N CYS A 177 -14.96 8.93 31.39
CA CYS A 177 -15.47 9.65 30.23
C CYS A 177 -16.34 8.71 29.37
N GLY A 178 -17.59 9.10 29.16
CA GLY A 178 -18.56 8.34 28.36
C GLY A 178 -18.63 8.77 26.90
N ASN A 179 -17.72 9.64 26.44
CA ASN A 179 -17.77 10.20 25.09
C ASN A 179 -17.71 9.12 24.00
N GLN A 180 -18.64 9.21 23.04
CA GLN A 180 -18.71 8.33 21.86
C GLN A 180 -18.65 9.10 20.54
N THR A 181 -19.03 10.38 20.52
CA THR A 181 -19.26 11.13 19.28
C THR A 181 -18.42 12.40 19.16
N ASN A 182 -18.05 13.04 20.28
CA ASN A 182 -17.34 14.30 20.26
C ASN A 182 -15.83 14.08 20.13
N TRP A 183 -15.37 13.90 18.89
CA TRP A 183 -13.98 13.66 18.56
C TRP A 183 -13.42 14.79 17.70
N LYS A 184 -12.22 15.26 18.04
CA LYS A 184 -11.47 16.24 17.26
C LYS A 184 -10.22 15.60 16.68
N LEU A 185 -10.05 15.63 15.37
CA LEU A 185 -8.83 15.13 14.72
C LEU A 185 -7.63 15.99 15.17
N LEU A 186 -6.52 15.33 15.49
CA LEU A 186 -5.22 15.95 15.74
C LEU A 186 -4.32 15.75 14.51
N PRO A 187 -4.40 16.63 13.49
CA PRO A 187 -3.71 16.42 12.21
C PRO A 187 -2.18 16.45 12.32
N TYR A 188 -1.65 17.13 13.34
CA TYR A 188 -0.21 17.33 13.57
C TYR A 188 0.35 16.47 14.72
N SER A 189 -0.44 15.54 15.26
CA SER A 189 0.10 14.60 16.25
C SER A 189 1.15 13.71 15.59
N ARG A 190 2.22 13.36 16.33
CA ARG A 190 3.27 12.43 15.86
C ARG A 190 2.70 11.10 15.39
N SER A 191 1.62 10.66 16.03
CA SER A 191 0.95 9.38 15.77
C SER A 191 -0.13 9.44 14.67
N THR A 192 -0.41 10.64 14.14
CA THR A 192 -1.27 10.79 12.96
C THR A 192 -0.42 10.59 11.71
N ARG A 193 -0.80 9.60 10.89
CA ARG A 193 -0.11 9.26 9.65
C ARG A 193 -0.91 9.74 8.45
N TRP A 194 -0.30 10.64 7.69
CA TRP A 194 -0.69 10.99 6.34
C TRP A 194 0.17 10.20 5.36
N GLY A 195 -0.42 9.86 4.22
CA GLY A 195 0.31 9.41 3.04
C GLY A 195 -0.25 10.08 1.80
N GLU A 196 0.28 9.70 0.67
CA GLU A 196 -0.13 10.22 -0.62
C GLU A 196 -0.72 9.07 -1.44
N TRP A 197 -1.77 9.36 -2.21
CA TRP A 197 -2.34 8.38 -3.11
C TRP A 197 -2.66 8.99 -4.46
N GLN A 198 -2.58 8.14 -5.48
CA GLN A 198 -2.92 8.48 -6.84
C GLN A 198 -3.68 7.32 -7.47
N ARG A 199 -4.66 7.63 -8.30
CA ARG A 199 -5.36 6.62 -9.11
C ARG A 199 -4.80 6.61 -10.52
N ILE A 200 -4.45 5.42 -10.98
CA ILE A 200 -3.97 5.16 -12.32
C ILE A 200 -4.98 4.25 -13.01
N ARG A 201 -5.35 4.55 -14.25
CA ARG A 201 -6.14 3.66 -15.09
C ARG A 201 -5.21 2.86 -15.99
N LEU A 202 -5.15 1.56 -15.74
CA LEU A 202 -4.37 0.60 -16.49
C LEU A 202 -5.26 -0.06 -17.55
N GLN A 203 -4.76 -0.20 -18.77
CA GLN A 203 -5.40 -0.94 -19.84
C GLN A 203 -4.61 -2.21 -20.13
N GLU A 204 -5.33 -3.28 -20.47
CA GLU A 204 -4.76 -4.55 -20.90
C GLU A 204 -3.83 -4.36 -22.10
N ASN A 205 -2.74 -5.14 -22.17
CA ASN A 205 -1.79 -5.05 -23.27
C ASN A 205 -2.40 -5.58 -24.57
N GLU A 206 -2.04 -4.97 -25.70
CA GLU A 206 -2.52 -5.36 -27.03
C GLU A 206 -2.33 -6.85 -27.34
N ASN A 207 -1.24 -7.43 -26.84
CA ASN A 207 -0.88 -8.83 -27.04
C ASN A 207 -1.82 -9.82 -26.32
N GLU A 208 -2.53 -9.37 -25.28
CA GLU A 208 -3.42 -10.20 -24.46
C GLU A 208 -4.89 -10.11 -24.90
N ILE A 209 -5.22 -9.13 -25.76
CA ILE A 209 -6.60 -8.89 -26.19
C ILE A 209 -7.05 -10.00 -27.14
N PRO A 210 -8.10 -10.75 -26.82
CA PRO A 210 -8.64 -11.75 -27.74
C PRO A 210 -9.20 -11.09 -29.01
N ALA A 211 -9.01 -11.74 -30.16
CA ALA A 211 -9.51 -11.24 -31.43
C ALA A 211 -11.02 -10.94 -31.37
N GLY A 212 -11.41 -9.72 -31.76
CA GLY A 212 -12.80 -9.27 -31.75
C GLY A 212 -13.31 -8.78 -30.39
N SER A 213 -12.49 -8.73 -29.34
CA SER A 213 -12.85 -8.17 -28.03
C SER A 213 -12.34 -6.74 -27.85
N MET A 214 -13.07 -5.94 -27.04
CA MET A 214 -12.59 -4.63 -26.60
C MET A 214 -11.60 -4.78 -25.43
N PRO A 215 -10.53 -3.96 -25.35
CA PRO A 215 -9.59 -3.99 -24.23
C PRO A 215 -10.28 -3.71 -22.90
N LEU A 216 -9.91 -4.45 -21.85
CA LEU A 216 -10.36 -4.14 -20.50
C LEU A 216 -9.47 -3.09 -19.84
N THR A 217 -10.07 -2.30 -18.95
CA THR A 217 -9.36 -1.33 -18.13
C THR A 217 -9.64 -1.59 -16.66
N MET A 218 -8.63 -1.34 -15.81
CA MET A 218 -8.71 -1.45 -14.36
C MET A 218 -8.16 -0.19 -13.70
N ASP A 219 -8.82 0.26 -12.63
CA ASP A 219 -8.30 1.33 -11.79
C ASP A 219 -7.35 0.73 -10.74
N VAL A 220 -6.13 1.24 -10.66
CA VAL A 220 -5.08 0.88 -9.71
C VAL A 220 -4.83 2.07 -8.79
N ILE A 221 -4.73 1.82 -7.48
CA ILE A 221 -4.38 2.83 -6.49
C ILE A 221 -2.91 2.62 -6.12
N VAL A 222 -2.07 3.62 -6.37
CA VAL A 222 -0.69 3.66 -5.90
C VAL A 222 -0.57 4.61 -4.73
N ARG A 223 0.38 4.34 -3.83
CA ARG A 223 0.58 5.08 -2.59
C ARG A 223 2.03 5.49 -2.42
N ASP A 224 2.20 6.59 -1.68
CA ASP A 224 3.48 7.12 -1.21
C ASP A 224 4.49 7.22 -2.36
N GLU A 225 5.66 6.58 -2.25
CA GLU A 225 6.74 6.66 -3.24
C GLU A 225 6.39 6.08 -4.61
N CYS A 226 5.32 5.26 -4.71
CA CYS A 226 4.83 4.76 -5.98
C CYS A 226 3.96 5.77 -6.74
N THR A 227 3.64 6.91 -6.14
CA THR A 227 2.94 8.01 -6.83
C THR A 227 3.89 8.73 -7.80
N GLU A 228 3.35 9.27 -8.90
CA GLU A 228 4.12 9.97 -9.95
C GLU A 228 5.18 9.15 -10.70
N MET A 229 5.38 7.87 -10.37
CA MET A 229 6.37 7.02 -11.03
C MET A 229 6.08 6.73 -12.51
N CYS A 230 4.82 6.87 -12.96
CA CYS A 230 4.41 6.55 -14.32
C CYS A 230 3.61 7.68 -14.98
N LYS A 231 3.67 7.72 -16.30
CA LYS A 231 2.93 8.66 -17.16
C LYS A 231 1.99 7.91 -18.09
N ALA A 232 1.03 8.62 -18.66
CA ALA A 232 0.16 8.05 -19.69
C ALA A 232 0.99 7.60 -20.90
N GLY A 233 0.71 6.39 -21.38
CA GLY A 233 1.46 5.71 -22.44
C GLY A 233 2.49 4.69 -21.93
N ASP A 234 2.87 4.74 -20.65
CA ASP A 234 3.88 3.81 -20.11
C ASP A 234 3.31 2.40 -19.99
N LYS A 235 4.12 1.40 -20.40
CA LYS A 235 3.85 -0.02 -20.15
C LYS A 235 4.55 -0.42 -18.86
N LEU A 236 3.81 -0.92 -17.89
CA LEU A 236 4.36 -1.25 -16.59
C LEU A 236 3.77 -2.53 -16.00
N LYS A 237 4.53 -3.14 -15.10
CA LYS A 237 4.09 -4.23 -14.22
C LYS A 237 3.79 -3.64 -12.84
N VAL A 238 2.56 -3.82 -12.35
CA VAL A 238 2.17 -3.43 -10.99
C VAL A 238 2.06 -4.68 -10.14
N THR A 239 2.79 -4.72 -9.04
CA THR A 239 2.60 -5.72 -7.99
C THR A 239 1.80 -5.11 -6.85
N GLY A 240 0.74 -5.80 -6.46
CA GLY A 240 -0.17 -5.31 -5.44
C GLY A 240 -1.19 -6.36 -5.08
N SER A 241 -2.35 -5.93 -4.59
CA SER A 241 -3.39 -6.87 -4.18
C SER A 241 -4.76 -6.36 -4.57
N LEU A 242 -5.58 -7.29 -5.04
CA LEU A 242 -6.96 -7.01 -5.41
C LEU A 242 -7.78 -6.78 -4.14
N ILE A 243 -8.41 -5.62 -4.06
CA ILE A 243 -9.29 -5.24 -2.96
C ILE A 243 -10.66 -4.83 -3.49
N VAL A 244 -11.70 -5.03 -2.67
CA VAL A 244 -13.00 -4.43 -2.92
C VAL A 244 -12.99 -3.02 -2.34
N VAL A 245 -13.21 -2.02 -3.20
CA VAL A 245 -13.40 -0.65 -2.75
C VAL A 245 -14.89 -0.47 -2.44
N PRO A 246 -15.28 -0.22 -1.18
CA PRO A 246 -16.67 0.01 -0.85
C PRO A 246 -17.14 1.34 -1.43
N ASP A 247 -18.32 1.35 -2.05
CA ASP A 247 -18.97 2.59 -2.46
C ASP A 247 -19.64 3.23 -1.22
N VAL A 248 -18.82 3.87 -0.38
CA VAL A 248 -19.22 4.42 0.94
C VAL A 248 -20.51 5.26 0.90
N PRO A 249 -20.78 6.10 -0.13
CA PRO A 249 -22.07 6.76 -0.32
C PRO A 249 -23.31 5.85 -0.29
N THR A 250 -23.20 4.62 -0.79
CA THR A 250 -24.30 3.65 -0.88
C THR A 250 -24.51 2.88 0.43
N LEU A 251 -23.53 2.93 1.34
CA LEU A 251 -23.54 2.26 2.65
C LEU A 251 -23.96 3.19 3.80
N MET A 252 -24.04 4.50 3.57
CA MET A 252 -24.57 5.44 4.56
C MET A 252 -26.10 5.37 4.57
N SER A 253 -26.70 5.36 5.77
CA SER A 253 -28.15 5.52 5.84
C SER A 253 -28.55 6.87 5.24
N PRO A 254 -29.71 6.98 4.57
CA PRO A 254 -30.17 8.25 4.01
C PRO A 254 -30.19 9.40 5.03
N SER A 255 -30.31 9.08 6.32
CA SER A 255 -30.30 10.01 7.46
C SER A 255 -28.91 10.55 7.83
N GLU A 256 -27.82 9.85 7.51
CA GLU A 256 -26.44 10.23 7.82
C GLU A 256 -25.74 11.00 6.68
N LEU A 257 -26.31 10.94 5.47
CA LEU A 257 -25.85 11.71 4.33
C LEU A 257 -26.17 13.20 4.51
N LYS A 258 -25.17 14.00 4.92
CA LYS A 258 -25.23 15.47 4.87
C LYS A 258 -25.61 15.92 3.46
N SER A 259 -26.46 16.94 3.33
CA SER A 259 -26.99 17.41 2.03
C SER A 259 -25.90 17.82 1.02
N SER A 260 -24.73 18.23 1.51
CA SER A 260 -23.53 18.52 0.73
C SER A 260 -22.92 17.29 0.06
N VAL A 261 -22.96 16.12 0.71
CA VAL A 261 -22.47 14.85 0.15
C VAL A 261 -23.42 14.37 -0.96
N ARG A 262 -24.75 14.52 -0.77
CA ARG A 262 -25.74 14.24 -1.83
C ARG A 262 -25.51 15.07 -3.11
N LYS A 263 -25.17 16.36 -2.98
CA LYS A 263 -24.85 17.22 -4.13
C LYS A 263 -23.56 16.81 -4.84
N SER A 264 -22.54 16.36 -4.09
CA SER A 264 -21.27 15.90 -4.67
C SER A 264 -21.35 14.56 -5.40
N LEU A 265 -22.34 13.73 -5.04
CA LEU A 265 -22.60 12.44 -5.70
C LEU A 265 -23.27 12.65 -7.06
N ASN A 266 -24.25 13.53 -7.12
CA ASN A 266 -24.94 13.87 -8.37
C ASN A 266 -24.04 14.59 -9.39
N THR A 267 -22.96 15.24 -8.94
CA THR A 267 -21.98 15.88 -9.85
C THR A 267 -20.89 14.91 -10.33
N ARG A 268 -20.70 13.76 -9.66
CA ARG A 268 -19.69 12.76 -10.05
C ARG A 268 -20.19 11.75 -11.08
N SER A 269 -21.50 11.52 -11.18
CA SER A 269 -22.07 10.65 -12.21
C SER A 269 -22.03 11.26 -13.61
N ASP A 270 -22.10 12.60 -13.74
CA ASP A 270 -22.32 13.26 -15.04
C ASP A 270 -21.07 13.88 -15.71
N GLN A 271 -19.91 13.99 -15.06
CA GLN A 271 -18.73 14.66 -15.65
C GLN A 271 -17.61 13.73 -16.13
N THR A 272 -17.79 12.40 -16.08
CA THR A 272 -16.77 11.46 -16.61
C THR A 272 -17.20 10.74 -17.88
N TYR A 273 -18.37 11.05 -18.44
CA TYR A 273 -18.78 10.60 -19.76
C TYR A 273 -19.02 11.81 -20.66
N GLY A 274 -17.93 12.32 -21.24
CA GLY A 274 -18.03 13.16 -22.43
C GLY A 274 -18.48 12.30 -23.60
N GLY A 275 -19.80 12.19 -23.78
CA GLY A 275 -20.37 11.87 -25.08
C GLY A 275 -20.16 13.08 -25.98
N GLY A 276 -19.16 13.01 -26.84
CA GLY A 276 -19.14 13.83 -28.04
C GLY A 276 -20.17 13.28 -29.00
N ASP A 277 -21.11 14.12 -29.41
CA ASP A 277 -21.81 13.97 -30.68
C ASP A 277 -22.31 15.34 -31.14
N GLY A 278 -22.02 15.63 -32.41
CA GLY A 278 -22.79 16.44 -33.36
C GLY A 278 -23.22 17.83 -32.96
#